data_AF-A0AAV7T8C6-F1
#
_entry.id   AF-A0AAV7T8C6-F1
#
_cell.length_a   1.000
_cell.length_b   1.000
_cell.length_c   1.000
_cell.angle_alpha   90.00
_cell.angle_beta   90.00
_cell.angle_gamma   90.00
#
_symmetry.space_group_name_H-M   'P 1'
#
loop_
_entity.id
_entity.type
_entity.pdbx_description
1 polymer ?
#
loop_
_entity_poly.entity_id
_entity_poly.type
_entity_poly.pdbx_seq_one_letter_code
_entity_poly.pdbx_strand_id
1 'polypeptide(L)'
;MEDNKVCPLHTFTQTLGDCTAQLAELKALLMALERTDPAQSTLIVCDSYYCVQSFNEYLHYWRQNGFGDSKGNTIKHRLLWGKVADLKETLPNVHVVHTLGHQHVGIHVAGNTLADEAAKSAVAVAAFAAVTRLSSKPDRD
;
A
#
# COMPACT_ATOMS: atom_id res chain seq x y z
N MET A 1 -5.51 28.35 -25.59
CA MET A 1 -6.23 27.88 -24.39
C MET A 1 -5.90 26.42 -24.29
N GLU A 2 -4.89 26.08 -23.49
CA GLU A 2 -4.46 24.69 -23.33
C GLU A 2 -5.57 23.94 -22.61
N ASP A 3 -6.08 22.91 -23.26
CA ASP A 3 -7.03 21.97 -22.68
C ASP A 3 -6.44 21.44 -21.38
N ASN A 4 -7.07 21.83 -20.27
CA ASN A 4 -6.75 21.34 -18.93
C ASN A 4 -7.08 19.84 -18.90
N LYS A 5 -6.15 19.01 -19.37
CA LYS A 5 -6.23 17.55 -19.30
C LYS A 5 -6.30 17.18 -17.83
N VAL A 6 -7.51 17.03 -17.32
CA VAL A 6 -7.76 16.41 -16.02
C VAL A 6 -7.25 14.97 -16.15
N CYS A 7 -6.16 14.65 -15.46
CA CYS A 7 -5.69 13.27 -15.36
C CYS A 7 -6.83 12.43 -14.76
N PRO A 8 -7.26 11.34 -15.41
CA PRO A 8 -8.37 10.55 -14.89
C PRO A 8 -7.99 9.97 -13.52
N LEU A 9 -8.88 10.13 -12.55
CA LEU A 9 -8.73 9.50 -11.25
C LEU A 9 -8.95 8.00 -11.41
N HIS A 10 -7.96 7.20 -11.01
CA HIS A 10 -8.05 5.74 -11.00
C HIS A 10 -7.94 5.24 -9.56
N THR A 11 -8.86 4.36 -9.17
CA THR A 11 -8.86 3.70 -7.87
C THR A 11 -8.54 2.23 -8.04
N PHE A 12 -7.58 1.73 -7.28
CA PHE A 12 -7.21 0.32 -7.24
C PHE A 12 -7.46 -0.25 -5.85
N THR A 13 -8.03 -1.44 -5.78
CA THR A 13 -8.30 -2.16 -4.52
C THR A 13 -7.86 -3.61 -4.63
N GLN A 14 -7.48 -4.19 -3.49
CA GLN A 14 -7.21 -5.62 -3.36
C GLN A 14 -7.76 -6.13 -2.04
N THR A 15 -8.53 -7.22 -2.10
CA THR A 15 -8.98 -7.94 -0.91
C THR A 15 -7.85 -8.81 -0.36
N LEU A 16 -7.53 -8.67 0.92
CA LEU A 16 -6.40 -9.36 1.57
C LEU A 16 -6.81 -10.51 2.50
N GLY A 17 -8.11 -10.70 2.74
CA GLY A 17 -8.62 -11.64 3.75
C GLY A 17 -8.31 -11.16 5.17
N ASP A 18 -8.15 -12.10 6.11
CA ASP A 18 -7.80 -11.79 7.50
C ASP A 18 -6.33 -11.33 7.58
N CYS A 19 -6.12 -10.01 7.63
CA CYS A 19 -4.81 -9.40 7.73
C CYS A 19 -4.77 -8.27 8.77
N THR A 20 -3.56 -7.91 9.21
CA THR A 20 -3.36 -6.74 10.06
C THR A 20 -3.42 -5.46 9.24
N ALA A 21 -3.77 -4.33 9.87
CA ALA A 21 -3.73 -3.01 9.24
C ALA A 21 -2.34 -2.70 8.66
N GLN A 22 -1.28 -3.00 9.41
CA GLN A 22 0.11 -2.82 8.96
C GLN A 22 0.43 -3.62 7.68
N LEU A 23 -0.11 -4.84 7.54
CA LEU A 23 0.07 -5.63 6.32
C LEU A 23 -0.69 -5.01 5.14
N ALA A 24 -1.90 -4.48 5.39
CA ALA A 24 -2.69 -3.80 4.37
C ALA A 24 -2.01 -2.51 3.88
N GLU A 25 -1.45 -1.70 4.78
CA GLU A 25 -0.69 -0.50 4.46
C GLU A 25 0.54 -0.83 3.59
N LEU A 26 1.32 -1.86 3.98
CA LEU A 26 2.49 -2.28 3.21
C LEU A 26 2.10 -2.83 1.83
N LYS A 27 0.96 -3.53 1.74
CA LYS A 27 0.41 -4.01 0.47
C LYS A 27 -0.05 -2.86 -0.43
N ALA A 28 -0.65 -1.82 0.13
CA ALA A 28 -1.03 -0.62 -0.60
C ALA A 28 0.21 0.10 -1.17
N LEU A 29 1.27 0.26 -0.37
CA LEU A 29 2.54 0.82 -0.85
C LEU A 29 3.13 -0.02 -1.98
N LEU A 30 3.20 -1.35 -1.81
CA LEU A 30 3.71 -2.26 -2.85
C LEU A 30 2.87 -2.15 -4.14
N MET A 31 1.55 -2.12 -4.03
CA MET A 31 0.64 -1.99 -5.18
C MET A 31 0.85 -0.69 -5.95
N ALA A 32 1.10 0.42 -5.23
CA ALA A 32 1.41 1.71 -5.83
C ALA A 32 2.74 1.65 -6.59
N LEU A 33 3.80 1.09 -5.97
CA LEU A 33 5.11 0.92 -6.61
C LEU A 33 5.05 0.04 -7.86
N GLU A 34 4.34 -1.10 -7.80
CA GLU A 34 4.16 -2.02 -8.94
C GLU A 34 3.46 -1.38 -10.15
N ARG A 35 2.72 -0.28 -9.94
CA ARG A 35 2.00 0.45 -10.98
C ARG A 35 2.71 1.71 -11.46
N THR A 36 3.80 2.09 -10.81
CA THR A 36 4.58 3.24 -11.23
C THR A 36 5.31 2.93 -12.52
N ASP A 37 5.20 3.83 -13.50
CA ASP A 37 6.03 3.82 -14.70
C ASP A 37 7.46 4.28 -14.32
N PRO A 38 8.50 3.45 -14.52
CA PRO A 38 9.89 3.82 -14.23
C PRO A 38 10.38 5.06 -14.98
N ALA A 39 9.76 5.40 -16.12
CA ALA A 39 10.09 6.57 -16.91
C ALA A 39 9.52 7.88 -16.34
N GLN A 40 8.58 7.83 -15.39
CA GLN A 40 7.90 9.00 -14.85
C GLN A 40 8.32 9.34 -13.43
N SER A 41 8.41 10.63 -13.12
CA SER A 41 8.53 11.10 -11.75
C SER A 41 7.21 10.91 -11.02
N THR A 42 7.21 10.18 -9.91
CA THR A 42 5.98 9.81 -9.20
C THR A 42 6.09 10.10 -7.71
N LEU A 43 5.07 10.76 -7.16
CA LEU A 43 4.91 10.99 -5.73
C LEU A 43 3.86 10.02 -5.18
N ILE A 44 4.28 9.13 -4.29
CA ILE A 44 3.39 8.27 -3.51
C ILE A 44 3.16 8.94 -2.17
N VAL A 45 1.90 9.23 -1.87
CA VAL A 45 1.49 9.78 -0.57
C VAL A 45 0.89 8.65 0.25
N CYS A 46 1.33 8.51 1.49
CA CYS A 46 0.90 7.43 2.38
C CYS A 46 0.71 7.98 3.80
N ASP A 47 -0.34 7.53 4.47
CA ASP A 47 -0.64 7.89 5.86
C ASP A 47 0.00 6.95 6.89
N SER A 48 0.55 5.82 6.43
CA SER A 48 1.33 4.92 7.26
C SER A 48 2.75 5.46 7.45
N TYR A 49 2.96 6.16 8.57
CA TYR A 49 4.29 6.59 9.00
C TYR A 49 5.30 5.42 9.03
N TYR A 50 4.84 4.24 9.45
CA TYR A 50 5.67 3.02 9.43
C TYR A 50 6.16 2.70 8.02
N CYS A 51 5.29 2.70 7.02
CA CYS A 51 5.67 2.41 5.65
C CYS A 51 6.60 3.46 5.07
N VAL A 52 6.30 4.75 5.29
CA VAL A 52 7.10 5.87 4.78
C VAL A 52 8.51 5.87 5.37
N GLN A 53 8.64 5.78 6.70
CA GLN A 53 9.94 5.77 7.36
C GLN A 53 10.75 4.53 7.00
N SER A 54 10.09 3.37 6.95
CA SER A 54 10.75 2.13 6.53
C SER A 54 11.28 2.20 5.11
N PHE A 55 10.47 2.71 4.17
CA PHE A 55 10.88 2.88 2.77
C PHE A 55 12.04 3.86 2.63
N ASN A 56 12.00 5.00 3.31
CA ASN A 56 12.97 6.08 3.15
C ASN A 56 14.28 5.83 3.92
N GLU A 57 14.20 5.33 5.16
CA GLU A 57 15.34 5.31 6.09
C GLU A 57 15.88 3.91 6.39
N TYR A 58 15.05 2.87 6.39
CA TYR A 58 15.46 1.56 6.91
C TYR A 58 15.69 0.51 5.85
N LEU A 59 15.06 0.66 4.70
CA LEU A 59 15.04 -0.37 3.67
C LEU A 59 16.44 -0.75 3.19
N HIS A 60 17.35 0.23 3.02
CA HIS A 60 18.71 -0.05 2.60
C HIS A 60 19.51 -0.79 3.67
N TYR A 61 19.37 -0.41 4.95
CA TYR A 61 20.02 -1.12 6.06
C TYR A 61 19.49 -2.54 6.20
N TRP A 62 18.17 -2.75 6.08
CA TRP A 62 17.58 -4.08 6.12
C TRP A 62 18.06 -4.95 4.96
N ARG A 63 18.13 -4.39 3.74
CA ARG A 63 18.64 -5.13 2.57
C ARG A 63 20.09 -5.58 2.79
N GLN A 64 20.95 -4.70 3.31
CA GLN A 64 22.35 -5.01 3.60
C GLN A 64 22.50 -6.08 4.69
N ASN A 65 21.62 -6.08 5.69
CA ASN A 65 21.66 -7.01 6.81
C ASN A 65 20.77 -8.26 6.61
N GLY A 66 20.38 -8.57 5.36
CA GLY A 66 19.57 -9.77 5.05
C GLY A 66 18.17 -9.78 5.68
N PHE A 67 17.61 -8.59 5.96
CA PHE A 67 16.32 -8.35 6.62
C PHE A 67 16.26 -8.84 8.09
N GLY A 68 17.40 -8.80 8.79
CA GLY A 68 17.47 -8.97 10.24
C GLY A 68 17.36 -7.65 11.01
N ASP A 69 16.79 -7.71 12.21
CA ASP A 69 16.88 -6.64 13.20
C ASP A 69 18.22 -6.69 13.97
N SER A 70 18.48 -5.67 14.79
CA SER A 70 19.72 -5.59 15.59
C SER A 70 19.85 -6.68 16.66
N LYS A 71 18.78 -7.44 16.93
CA LYS A 71 18.72 -8.54 17.90
C LYS A 71 18.77 -9.91 17.22
N GLY A 72 18.95 -9.96 15.89
CA GLY A 72 19.02 -11.19 15.10
C GLY A 72 17.65 -11.79 14.72
N ASN A 73 16.54 -11.12 15.02
CA ASN A 73 15.22 -11.56 14.57
C ASN A 73 14.98 -11.11 13.13
N THR A 74 14.19 -11.88 12.39
CA THR A 74 13.73 -11.44 11.06
C THR A 74 12.69 -10.34 11.22
N ILE A 75 12.81 -9.27 10.44
CA ILE A 75 11.80 -8.20 10.45
C ILE A 75 10.43 -8.73 10.00
N LYS A 76 9.37 -8.16 10.55
CA LYS A 76 8.00 -8.47 10.10
C LYS A 76 7.88 -8.20 8.60
N HIS A 77 7.17 -9.09 7.91
CA HIS A 77 6.89 -8.98 6.47
C HIS A 77 8.13 -8.88 5.57
N ARG A 78 9.27 -9.47 5.98
CA ARG A 78 10.53 -9.56 5.20
C ARG A 78 10.33 -9.77 3.69
N LEU A 79 9.46 -10.71 3.29
CA LEU A 79 9.26 -11.03 1.88
C LEU A 79 8.67 -9.86 1.09
N LEU A 80 7.79 -9.07 1.69
CA LEU A 80 7.22 -7.89 1.06
C LEU A 80 8.23 -6.74 1.03
N TRP A 81 8.97 -6.53 2.11
CA TRP A 81 10.07 -5.55 2.13
C TRP A 81 11.17 -5.88 1.11
N GLY A 82 11.42 -7.17 0.86
CA GLY A 82 12.28 -7.63 -0.24
C GLY A 82 11.83 -7.09 -1.59
N LYS A 83 10.55 -7.29 -1.94
CA LYS A 83 9.96 -6.77 -3.18
C LYS A 83 9.98 -5.26 -3.27
N VAL A 84 9.68 -4.57 -2.15
CA VAL A 84 9.72 -3.10 -2.10
C VAL A 84 11.15 -2.60 -2.33
N ALA A 85 12.17 -3.28 -1.80
CA ALA A 85 13.56 -2.94 -2.05
C ALA A 85 13.94 -3.12 -3.53
N ASP A 86 13.53 -4.24 -4.14
CA ASP A 86 13.76 -4.48 -5.57
C ASP A 86 13.12 -3.38 -6.42
N LEU A 87 11.87 -3.02 -6.13
CA LEU A 87 11.17 -1.95 -6.85
C LEU A 87 11.82 -0.59 -6.65
N LYS A 88 12.24 -0.25 -5.43
CA LYS A 88 12.93 1.02 -5.13
C LYS A 88 14.20 1.19 -5.96
N GLU A 89 14.96 0.12 -6.18
CA GLU A 89 16.16 0.13 -7.04
C GLU A 89 15.82 0.40 -8.52
N THR A 90 14.66 -0.10 -8.98
CA THR A 90 14.20 0.09 -10.37
C THR A 90 13.44 1.40 -10.62
N LEU A 91 13.07 2.12 -9.56
CA LEU A 91 12.21 3.31 -9.61
C LEU A 91 12.93 4.53 -9.00
N PRO A 92 14.00 5.06 -9.65
CA PRO A 92 14.83 6.11 -9.08
C PRO A 92 14.10 7.46 -8.90
N ASN A 93 13.00 7.67 -9.64
CA ASN A 93 12.22 8.92 -9.62
C ASN A 93 10.95 8.83 -8.76
N VAL A 94 10.88 7.84 -7.86
CA VAL A 94 9.77 7.70 -6.91
C VAL A 94 10.11 8.33 -5.57
N HIS A 95 9.23 9.21 -5.12
CA HIS A 95 9.27 9.78 -3.78
C HIS A 95 8.08 9.31 -2.97
N VAL A 96 8.31 8.85 -1.74
CA VAL A 96 7.26 8.43 -0.81
C VAL A 96 7.21 9.44 0.33
N VAL A 97 6.07 10.10 0.52
CA VAL A 97 5.87 11.13 1.55
C VAL A 97 4.74 10.76 2.49
N HIS A 98 4.90 11.18 3.75
CA HIS A 98 3.90 10.97 4.78
C HIS A 98 2.87 12.10 4.75
N THR A 99 1.59 11.74 4.74
CA THR A 99 0.49 12.64 5.08
C THR A 99 -0.09 12.22 6.41
N LEU A 100 -0.64 13.15 7.18
CA LEU A 100 -1.39 12.74 8.37
C LEU A 100 -2.73 12.16 7.93
N GLY A 101 -3.13 11.04 8.54
CA GLY A 101 -4.45 10.47 8.34
C GLY A 101 -5.56 11.41 8.83
N HIS A 102 -6.72 11.33 8.21
CA HIS A 102 -7.93 12.07 8.59
C HIS A 102 -7.77 13.60 8.67
N GLN A 103 -6.87 14.20 7.87
CA GLN A 103 -6.78 15.65 7.76
C GLN A 103 -7.98 16.24 7.00
N HIS A 104 -8.37 17.46 7.38
CA HIS A 104 -9.44 18.22 6.71
C HIS A 104 -8.92 19.33 5.79
N VAL A 105 -7.60 19.58 5.79
CA VAL A 105 -6.96 20.65 5.01
C VAL A 105 -5.64 20.13 4.43
N GLY A 106 -5.39 20.37 3.14
CA GLY A 106 -4.14 20.02 2.46
C GLY A 106 -4.38 19.50 1.04
N ILE A 107 -3.35 19.59 0.20
CA ILE A 107 -3.43 19.16 -1.21
C ILE A 107 -3.63 17.65 -1.37
N HIS A 108 -3.26 16.85 -0.36
CA HIS A 108 -3.35 15.39 -0.41
C HIS A 108 -4.63 14.83 0.21
N VAL A 109 -5.44 15.65 0.88
CA VAL A 109 -6.63 15.21 1.63
C VAL A 109 -7.62 14.47 0.73
N ALA A 110 -7.93 15.02 -0.45
CA ALA A 110 -8.88 14.39 -1.36
C ALA A 110 -8.43 12.99 -1.79
N GLY A 111 -7.14 12.83 -2.11
CA GLY A 111 -6.57 11.52 -2.47
C GLY A 111 -6.54 10.54 -1.31
N ASN A 112 -6.18 11.00 -0.10
CA ASN A 112 -6.16 10.15 1.09
C ASN A 112 -7.56 9.64 1.45
N THR A 113 -8.56 10.54 1.41
CA THR A 113 -9.96 10.17 1.68
C THR A 113 -10.45 9.10 0.70
N LEU A 114 -10.13 9.24 -0.60
CA LEU A 114 -10.49 8.25 -1.61
C LEU A 114 -9.81 6.90 -1.36
N ALA A 115 -8.55 6.90 -0.92
CA ALA A 115 -7.84 5.68 -0.55
C ALA A 115 -8.47 5.00 0.68
N ASP A 116 -8.84 5.78 1.71
CA ASP A 116 -9.52 5.30 2.92
C ASP A 116 -10.88 4.69 2.60
N GLU A 117 -11.67 5.35 1.74
CA GLU A 117 -12.95 4.83 1.26
C GLU A 117 -12.78 3.53 0.48
N ALA A 118 -11.81 3.49 -0.43
CA ALA A 118 -11.50 2.30 -1.22
C ALA A 118 -11.09 1.11 -0.33
N ALA A 119 -10.30 1.35 0.72
CA ALA A 119 -9.91 0.34 1.69
C ALA A 119 -11.13 -0.18 2.49
N LYS A 120 -12.01 0.71 2.96
CA LYS A 120 -13.25 0.35 3.67
C LYS A 120 -14.19 -0.46 2.77
N SER A 121 -14.35 -0.07 1.51
CA SER A 121 -15.14 -0.81 0.53
C SER A 121 -14.59 -2.20 0.27
N ALA A 122 -13.26 -2.36 0.19
CA ALA A 122 -12.64 -3.67 -0.02
C ALA A 122 -12.91 -4.65 1.15
N VAL A 123 -12.98 -4.15 2.38
CA VAL A 123 -13.38 -4.95 3.56
C VAL A 123 -14.85 -5.37 3.46
N ALA A 124 -15.74 -4.44 3.09
CA ALA A 124 -17.17 -4.75 2.94
C ALA A 124 -17.43 -5.80 1.85
N VAL A 125 -16.74 -5.69 0.71
CA VAL A 125 -16.81 -6.69 -0.38
C VAL A 125 -16.31 -8.05 0.08
N ALA A 126 -15.22 -8.11 0.85
CA ALA A 126 -14.69 -9.35 1.41
C ALA A 126 -15.68 -10.02 2.36
N ALA A 127 -16.29 -9.25 3.26
CA ALA A 127 -17.30 -9.75 4.20
C ALA A 127 -18.53 -10.31 3.48
N PHE A 128 -19.02 -9.61 2.45
CA PHE A 128 -20.15 -10.09 1.65
C PHE A 128 -19.82 -11.42 0.95
N ALA A 129 -18.65 -11.51 0.30
CA ALA A 129 -18.20 -12.72 -0.37
C ALA A 129 -18.01 -13.91 0.59
N ALA A 130 -17.59 -13.66 1.83
CA ALA A 130 -17.48 -14.70 2.86
C ALA A 130 -18.86 -15.23 3.30
N VAL A 131 -19.84 -14.35 3.48
CA VAL A 131 -21.23 -14.72 3.83
C VAL A 131 -21.84 -15.58 2.72
N THR A 132 -21.67 -15.21 1.45
CA THR A 132 -22.21 -15.97 0.32
C THR A 132 -21.59 -17.37 0.19
N ARG A 133 -20.33 -17.54 0.61
CA ARG A 133 -19.66 -18.86 0.62
C ARG A 133 -20.10 -19.76 1.77
N LEU A 134 -20.57 -19.18 2.88
CA LEU A 134 -21.08 -19.95 4.02
C LEU A 134 -22.51 -20.46 3.77
N SER A 135 -23.32 -19.69 3.05
CA SER A 135 -24.67 -20.10 2.67
C SER A 135 -24.73 -21.11 1.51
N SER A 136 -23.61 -21.39 0.85
CA SER A 136 -23.53 -22.35 -0.26
C SER A 136 -22.93 -23.72 0.12
N LYS A 137 -22.72 -24.00 1.41
CA LYS A 137 -22.30 -25.35 1.84
C LYS A 137 -23.49 -26.31 1.69
N PRO A 138 -23.45 -27.31 0.79
CA PRO A 138 -24.53 -28.29 0.72
C PRO A 138 -24.58 -29.08 2.02
N ASP A 139 -25.80 -29.35 2.47
CA ASP A 139 -26.06 -30.24 3.60
C ASP A 139 -25.41 -31.59 3.32
N ARG A 140 -24.68 -32.13 4.30
CA ARG A 140 -24.05 -33.45 4.16
C ARG A 140 -25.12 -34.50 4.43
N ASP A 141 -25.60 -35.13 3.36
CA ASP A 141 -26.36 -36.39 3.40
C ASP A 141 -25.49 -37.55 3.90
#